data_AF-A0A258XXZ8-F1
#
_entry.id   AF-A0A258XXZ8-F1
#
_cell.length_a   1.000
_cell.length_b   1.000
_cell.length_c   1.000
_cell.angle_alpha   90.00
_cell.angle_beta   90.00
_cell.angle_gamma   90.00
#
_symmetry.space_group_name_H-M   'P 1'
#
loop_
_entity.id
_entity.type
_entity.pdbx_description
1 polymer ?
#
loop_
_entity_poly.entity_id
_entity_poly.type
_entity_poly.pdbx_seq_one_letter_code
_entity_poly.pdbx_strand_id
1 'polypeptide(L)'
;MRHPGDGKGAYATGQYRNLFTELLGVPQEAVKARIDAAWRTYFHGDGQEQKLYFETGANENGTLAYITDWANNDARSEGMSYGMMIAVQLGHKREFDALWNWSKTHMQVTDPDNPSFGYFAWSMGTDGSARSTGAAPDGEEFFAMALYFAANRWGNGTGIYDYKAEADRILTAMRHREVRTGTPPFRIHPGDAPFVPPATPWPSINNRA
;
A
#
# COMPACT_ATOMS: atom_id res chain seq x y z
N MET A 1 -7.71 10.69 34.48
CA MET A 1 -7.17 11.03 33.14
C MET A 1 -7.89 12.25 32.63
N ARG A 2 -7.20 13.37 32.39
CA ARG A 2 -7.75 14.48 31.61
C ARG A 2 -7.60 14.10 30.15
N HIS A 3 -8.68 13.71 29.48
CA HIS A 3 -8.71 13.81 28.02
C HIS A 3 -8.68 15.31 27.71
N PRO A 4 -7.68 15.84 27.00
CA PRO A 4 -7.88 17.12 26.34
C PRO A 4 -9.15 16.94 25.50
N GLY A 5 -10.16 17.80 25.69
CA GLY A 5 -11.37 17.75 24.85
C GLY A 5 -10.97 17.81 23.36
N ASP A 6 -11.89 17.46 22.47
CA ASP A 6 -11.61 17.21 21.04
C ASP A 6 -10.89 18.37 20.30
N GLY A 7 -10.81 19.54 20.90
CA GLY A 7 -10.05 20.68 20.41
C GLY A 7 -10.79 21.38 19.26
N LYS A 8 -10.05 22.13 18.45
CA LYS A 8 -10.58 22.84 17.27
C LYS A 8 -9.91 22.40 15.96
N GLY A 9 -9.26 21.24 15.97
CA GLY A 9 -8.61 20.68 14.77
C GLY A 9 -9.62 20.05 13.81
N ALA A 10 -9.19 19.76 12.58
CA ALA A 10 -10.04 19.21 11.51
C ALA A 10 -10.77 17.92 11.91
N TYR A 11 -10.15 17.08 12.75
CA TYR A 11 -10.78 15.87 13.30
C TYR A 11 -12.06 16.19 14.10
N ALA A 12 -12.04 17.22 14.94
CA ALA A 12 -13.17 17.59 15.79
C ALA A 12 -14.21 18.43 15.05
N THR A 13 -13.78 19.26 14.09
CA THR A 13 -14.67 20.19 13.39
C THR A 13 -15.27 19.61 12.11
N GLY A 14 -14.66 18.55 11.56
CA GLY A 14 -14.97 18.04 10.22
C GLY A 14 -14.58 18.99 9.08
N GLN A 15 -13.89 20.10 9.39
CA GLN A 15 -13.52 21.13 8.42
C GLN A 15 -12.04 21.02 8.07
N TYR A 16 -11.77 20.60 6.84
CA TYR A 16 -10.43 20.58 6.26
C TYR A 16 -10.22 21.83 5.40
N ARG A 17 -9.11 22.52 5.64
CA ARG A 17 -8.74 23.74 4.90
C ARG A 17 -8.46 23.45 3.44
N ASN A 18 -8.92 24.32 2.55
CA ASN A 18 -8.56 24.27 1.14
C ASN A 18 -7.52 25.36 0.87
N LEU A 19 -6.24 25.00 1.01
CA LEU A 19 -5.14 25.94 0.90
C LEU A 19 -4.99 26.54 -0.51
N PHE A 20 -5.40 25.83 -1.56
CA PHE A 20 -5.38 26.37 -2.93
C PHE A 20 -6.37 27.52 -3.08
N THR A 21 -7.56 27.38 -2.51
CA THR A 21 -8.56 28.46 -2.52
C THR A 21 -8.17 29.59 -1.58
N GLU A 22 -7.77 29.25 -0.34
CA GLU A 22 -7.43 30.25 0.69
C GLU A 22 -6.21 31.10 0.34
N LEU A 23 -5.15 30.50 -0.22
CA LEU A 23 -3.87 31.18 -0.44
C LEU A 23 -3.66 31.66 -1.87
N LEU A 24 -4.23 30.95 -2.86
CA LEU A 24 -4.01 31.23 -4.28
C LEU A 24 -5.26 31.72 -5.01
N GLY A 25 -6.41 31.81 -4.34
CA GLY A 25 -7.68 32.22 -4.95
C GLY A 25 -8.20 31.25 -6.02
N VAL A 26 -7.69 30.02 -6.05
CA VAL A 26 -8.11 29.01 -7.03
C VAL A 26 -9.52 28.52 -6.67
N PRO A 27 -10.50 28.58 -7.60
CA PRO A 27 -11.84 28.11 -7.32
C PRO A 27 -11.88 26.61 -6.96
N GLN A 28 -12.76 26.23 -6.04
CA GLN A 28 -12.82 24.85 -5.51
C GLN A 28 -13.05 23.82 -6.63
N GLU A 29 -13.87 24.15 -7.63
CA GLU A 29 -14.12 23.32 -8.80
C GLU A 29 -12.86 23.09 -9.64
N ALA A 30 -11.98 24.08 -9.75
CA ALA A 30 -10.70 23.95 -10.45
C ALA A 30 -9.72 23.08 -9.67
N VAL A 31 -9.71 23.18 -8.33
CA VAL A 31 -8.94 22.27 -7.45
C VAL A 31 -9.42 20.83 -7.63
N LYS A 32 -10.74 20.60 -7.58
CA LYS A 32 -11.31 19.26 -7.78
C LYS A 32 -10.95 18.72 -9.17
N ALA A 33 -11.13 19.51 -10.22
CA ALA A 33 -10.79 19.10 -11.59
C ALA A 33 -9.31 18.72 -11.73
N ARG A 34 -8.41 19.41 -11.02
CA ARG A 34 -6.99 19.09 -10.98
C ARG A 34 -6.71 17.76 -10.29
N ILE A 35 -7.38 17.49 -9.16
CA ILE A 35 -7.27 16.20 -8.44
C ILE A 35 -7.80 15.06 -9.32
N ASP A 36 -8.97 15.23 -9.93
CA ASP A 36 -9.57 14.22 -10.82
C ASP A 36 -8.66 13.95 -12.04
N ALA A 37 -8.02 14.99 -12.59
CA ALA A 37 -7.07 14.85 -13.68
C ALA A 37 -5.82 14.07 -13.24
N ALA A 38 -5.26 14.35 -12.06
CA ALA A 38 -4.12 13.63 -11.51
C ALA A 38 -4.45 12.14 -11.29
N TRP A 39 -5.63 11.82 -10.75
CA TRP A 39 -6.10 10.43 -10.64
C TRP A 39 -6.12 9.74 -12.01
N ARG A 40 -6.75 10.36 -13.01
CA ARG A 40 -6.80 9.80 -14.37
C ARG A 40 -5.40 9.57 -14.93
N THR A 41 -4.49 10.53 -14.82
CA THR A 41 -3.12 10.40 -15.32
C THR A 41 -2.37 9.25 -14.65
N TYR A 42 -2.38 9.17 -13.31
CA TYR A 42 -1.53 8.23 -12.59
C TYR A 42 -2.14 6.83 -12.43
N PHE A 43 -3.46 6.67 -12.53
CA PHE A 43 -4.12 5.35 -12.41
C PHE A 43 -4.60 4.78 -13.74
N HIS A 44 -4.92 5.63 -14.72
CA HIS A 44 -5.54 5.22 -15.99
C HIS A 44 -4.92 5.89 -17.22
N GLY A 45 -3.80 6.61 -17.07
CA GLY A 45 -3.12 7.31 -18.16
C GLY A 45 -2.33 6.36 -19.04
N ASP A 46 -1.44 6.95 -19.85
CA ASP A 46 -0.53 6.19 -20.69
C ASP A 46 0.37 5.24 -19.87
N GLY A 47 0.56 4.03 -20.41
CA GLY A 47 1.26 2.94 -19.73
C GLY A 47 2.78 3.07 -19.65
N GLN A 48 3.38 4.00 -20.38
CA GLN A 48 4.84 4.17 -20.48
C GLN A 48 5.28 5.52 -19.90
N GLU A 49 4.44 6.55 -19.99
CA GLU A 49 4.82 7.91 -19.61
C GLU A 49 4.10 8.44 -18.37
N GLN A 50 2.98 7.84 -17.97
CA GLN A 50 2.06 8.46 -17.00
C GLN A 50 1.68 7.58 -15.82
N LYS A 51 1.11 6.40 -16.08
CA LYS A 51 0.46 5.63 -15.02
C LYS A 51 1.47 4.89 -14.15
N LEU A 52 1.09 4.72 -12.89
CA LEU A 52 1.81 3.96 -11.88
C LEU A 52 1.05 2.68 -11.51
N TYR A 53 -0.27 2.65 -11.73
CA TYR A 53 -1.15 1.50 -11.46
C TYR A 53 -1.24 0.54 -12.65
N PHE A 54 -1.04 -0.75 -12.38
CA PHE A 54 -1.08 -1.82 -13.38
C PHE A 54 -1.84 -3.03 -12.85
N GLU A 55 -2.79 -3.53 -13.63
CA GLU A 55 -3.49 -4.79 -13.33
C GLU A 55 -2.70 -5.98 -13.88
N THR A 56 -2.53 -7.03 -13.08
CA THR A 56 -1.79 -8.25 -13.44
C THR A 56 -2.71 -9.45 -13.67
N GLY A 57 -4.02 -9.26 -13.55
CA GLY A 57 -5.03 -10.31 -13.72
C GLY A 57 -6.01 -10.33 -12.56
N ALA A 58 -6.43 -11.53 -12.16
CA ALA A 58 -7.34 -11.76 -11.05
C ALA A 58 -7.10 -13.12 -10.39
N ASN A 59 -7.48 -13.23 -9.12
CA ASN A 59 -7.56 -14.48 -8.36
C ASN A 59 -8.98 -14.65 -7.78
N GLU A 60 -9.17 -15.56 -6.82
CA GLU A 60 -10.45 -15.80 -6.16
C GLU A 60 -11.02 -14.59 -5.41
N ASN A 61 -10.16 -13.62 -5.05
CA ASN A 61 -10.56 -12.37 -4.40
C ASN A 61 -10.85 -11.25 -5.42
N GLY A 62 -10.69 -11.49 -6.71
CA GLY A 62 -10.94 -10.53 -7.79
C GLY A 62 -9.66 -9.97 -8.40
N THR A 63 -9.75 -8.76 -8.95
CA THR A 63 -8.63 -8.10 -9.66
C THR A 63 -7.39 -7.98 -8.79
N LEU A 64 -6.22 -8.14 -9.41
CA LEU A 64 -4.90 -7.94 -8.82
C LEU A 64 -4.26 -6.74 -9.52
N ALA A 65 -3.74 -5.80 -8.74
CA ALA A 65 -3.02 -4.65 -9.29
C ALA A 65 -1.90 -4.18 -8.38
N TYR A 66 -0.87 -3.57 -8.96
CA TYR A 66 0.25 -3.00 -8.21
C TYR A 66 0.54 -1.56 -8.61
N ILE A 67 1.27 -0.85 -7.75
CA ILE A 67 1.91 0.43 -8.05
C ILE A 67 3.39 0.19 -8.33
N THR A 68 3.87 0.61 -9.50
CA THR A 68 5.27 0.48 -9.91
C THR A 68 6.12 1.64 -9.40
N ASP A 69 7.33 1.34 -8.92
CA ASP A 69 8.44 2.28 -8.89
C ASP A 69 9.20 2.15 -10.22
N TRP A 70 8.98 3.10 -11.11
CA TRP A 70 9.59 3.11 -12.45
C TRP A 70 11.12 3.14 -12.42
N ALA A 71 11.74 3.77 -11.42
CA ALA A 71 13.19 3.87 -11.38
C ALA A 71 13.84 2.51 -11.13
N ASN A 72 13.18 1.66 -10.34
CA ASN A 72 13.69 0.37 -9.86
C ASN A 72 12.98 -0.85 -10.47
N ASN A 73 11.92 -0.60 -11.26
CA ASN A 73 11.06 -1.60 -11.89
C ASN A 73 10.61 -2.69 -10.89
N ASP A 74 10.15 -2.26 -9.71
CA ASP A 74 9.55 -3.10 -8.67
C ASP A 74 8.21 -2.55 -8.17
N ALA A 75 7.46 -3.40 -7.48
CA ALA A 75 6.36 -3.00 -6.62
C ALA A 75 6.86 -2.95 -5.17
N ARG A 76 6.63 -1.83 -4.49
CA ARG A 76 7.10 -1.60 -3.10
C ARG A 76 5.96 -1.47 -2.13
N SER A 77 6.14 -1.93 -0.88
CA SER A 77 5.10 -1.85 0.15
C SER A 77 4.64 -0.40 0.36
N GLU A 78 5.57 0.56 0.29
CA GLU A 78 5.30 2.00 0.24
C GLU A 78 4.34 2.39 -0.90
N GLY A 79 4.70 2.11 -2.15
CA GLY A 79 3.89 2.49 -3.31
C GLY A 79 2.49 1.87 -3.27
N MET A 80 2.41 0.62 -2.81
CA MET A 80 1.15 -0.11 -2.63
C MET A 80 0.26 0.55 -1.57
N SER A 81 0.81 0.85 -0.39
CA SER A 81 0.07 1.45 0.72
C SER A 81 -0.30 2.91 0.44
N TYR A 82 0.55 3.67 -0.25
CA TYR A 82 0.25 5.02 -0.75
C TYR A 82 -0.89 4.98 -1.78
N GLY A 83 -0.85 4.03 -2.72
CA GLY A 83 -1.93 3.82 -3.69
C GLY A 83 -3.27 3.54 -3.02
N MET A 84 -3.29 2.66 -2.00
CA MET A 84 -4.48 2.40 -1.19
C MET A 84 -4.96 3.65 -0.46
N MET A 85 -4.06 4.42 0.15
CA MET A 85 -4.43 5.67 0.82
C MET A 85 -5.06 6.68 -0.15
N ILE A 86 -4.47 6.87 -1.34
CA ILE A 86 -5.02 7.76 -2.37
C ILE A 86 -6.41 7.28 -2.80
N ALA A 87 -6.55 5.99 -3.10
CA ALA A 87 -7.80 5.40 -3.56
C ALA A 87 -8.93 5.55 -2.53
N VAL A 88 -8.68 5.30 -1.25
CA VAL A 88 -9.71 5.43 -0.21
C VAL A 88 -10.12 6.89 0.04
N GLN A 89 -9.18 7.84 -0.02
CA GLN A 89 -9.47 9.27 0.12
C GLN A 89 -10.37 9.78 -1.01
N LEU A 90 -10.10 9.32 -2.24
CA LEU A 90 -10.82 9.74 -3.45
C LEU A 90 -12.08 8.91 -3.75
N GLY A 91 -12.34 7.82 -3.00
CA GLY A 91 -13.55 7.01 -3.15
C GLY A 91 -13.47 5.92 -4.22
N HIS A 92 -12.26 5.49 -4.60
CA HIS A 92 -12.01 4.50 -5.63
C HIS A 92 -11.85 3.09 -5.05
N LYS A 93 -12.98 2.47 -4.66
CA LYS A 93 -12.98 1.17 -3.98
C LYS A 93 -12.40 0.02 -4.82
N ARG A 94 -12.62 0.01 -6.13
CA ARG A 94 -12.15 -1.09 -7.00
C ARG A 94 -10.62 -1.15 -7.05
N GLU A 95 -9.98 -0.01 -7.26
CA GLU A 95 -8.53 0.11 -7.28
C GLU A 95 -7.94 -0.14 -5.89
N PHE A 96 -8.61 0.32 -4.82
CA PHE A 96 -8.22 -0.03 -3.45
C PHE A 96 -8.20 -1.54 -3.22
N ASP A 97 -9.29 -2.23 -3.57
CA ASP A 97 -9.41 -3.67 -3.37
C ASP A 97 -8.38 -4.43 -4.21
N ALA A 98 -8.13 -4.01 -5.44
CA ALA A 98 -7.14 -4.64 -6.32
C ALA A 98 -5.69 -4.51 -5.79
N LEU A 99 -5.33 -3.32 -5.29
CA LEU A 99 -4.02 -3.07 -4.65
C LEU A 99 -3.86 -3.88 -3.36
N TRP A 100 -4.93 -3.95 -2.56
CA TRP A 100 -4.92 -4.71 -1.33
C TRP A 100 -4.81 -6.22 -1.59
N ASN A 101 -5.56 -6.73 -2.56
CA ASN A 101 -5.50 -8.11 -2.99
C ASN A 101 -4.09 -8.50 -3.44
N TRP A 102 -3.44 -7.66 -4.26
CA TRP A 102 -2.07 -7.92 -4.71
C TRP A 102 -1.09 -7.92 -3.53
N SER A 103 -1.20 -6.94 -2.63
CA SER A 103 -0.38 -6.88 -1.41
C SER A 103 -0.52 -8.15 -0.56
N LYS A 104 -1.74 -8.63 -0.37
CA LYS A 104 -2.02 -9.86 0.39
C LYS A 104 -1.56 -11.12 -0.32
N THR A 105 -1.69 -11.16 -1.64
CA THR A 105 -1.38 -12.34 -2.46
C THR A 105 0.13 -12.53 -2.65
N HIS A 106 0.88 -11.44 -2.81
CA HIS A 106 2.29 -11.52 -3.20
C HIS A 106 3.25 -10.99 -2.14
N MET A 107 2.86 -9.98 -1.36
CA MET A 107 3.81 -9.33 -0.43
C MET A 107 3.73 -9.88 0.97
N GLN A 108 2.55 -10.29 1.44
CA GLN A 108 2.39 -10.73 2.81
C GLN A 108 3.20 -12.02 3.05
N VAL A 109 4.18 -11.93 3.93
CA VAL A 109 4.98 -13.07 4.35
C VAL A 109 4.09 -14.00 5.19
N THR A 110 3.94 -15.23 4.74
CA THR A 110 3.16 -16.28 5.42
C THR A 110 3.98 -17.53 5.76
N ASP A 111 5.25 -17.59 5.35
CA ASP A 111 6.17 -18.63 5.81
C ASP A 111 6.53 -18.39 7.30
N PRO A 112 6.17 -19.30 8.22
CA PRO A 112 6.48 -19.15 9.64
C PRO A 112 7.97 -19.10 9.96
N ASP A 113 8.83 -19.66 9.09
CA ASP A 113 10.29 -19.67 9.25
C ASP A 113 10.92 -18.32 8.86
N ASN A 114 10.18 -17.44 8.18
CA ASN A 114 10.63 -16.09 7.89
C ASN A 114 10.43 -15.18 9.12
N PRO A 115 11.49 -14.51 9.63
CA PRO A 115 11.38 -13.55 10.73
C PRO A 115 10.35 -12.43 10.51
N SER A 116 10.03 -12.10 9.25
CA SER A 116 9.02 -11.12 8.85
C SER A 116 7.60 -11.68 8.68
N PHE A 117 7.32 -12.94 9.06
CA PHE A 117 5.98 -13.55 9.05
C PHE A 117 4.84 -12.59 9.46
N GLY A 118 3.81 -12.38 8.65
CA GLY A 118 2.70 -11.47 8.91
C GLY A 118 2.93 -10.01 8.49
N TYR A 119 4.16 -9.61 8.17
CA TYR A 119 4.48 -8.33 7.52
C TYR A 119 4.53 -8.47 6.00
N PHE A 120 4.80 -7.37 5.29
CA PHE A 120 4.80 -7.32 3.82
C PHE A 120 6.23 -7.14 3.31
N ALA A 121 6.68 -8.01 2.41
CA ALA A 121 7.97 -7.86 1.77
C ALA A 121 8.06 -6.52 1.03
N TRP A 122 9.09 -5.74 1.34
CA TRP A 122 9.14 -4.33 0.93
C TRP A 122 9.33 -4.12 -0.57
N SER A 123 9.85 -5.12 -1.29
CA SER A 123 10.09 -5.07 -2.74
C SER A 123 9.78 -6.42 -3.39
N MET A 124 9.02 -6.34 -4.47
CA MET A 124 8.60 -7.45 -5.31
C MET A 124 8.82 -7.11 -6.78
N GLY A 125 9.06 -8.10 -7.63
CA GLY A 125 8.94 -7.94 -9.07
C GLY A 125 7.52 -7.56 -9.47
N THR A 126 7.37 -6.93 -10.64
CA THR A 126 6.04 -6.58 -11.20
C THR A 126 5.20 -7.82 -11.56
N ASP A 127 5.83 -8.98 -11.63
CA ASP A 127 5.23 -10.30 -11.77
C ASP A 127 4.86 -10.97 -10.43
N GLY A 128 5.10 -10.30 -9.30
CA GLY A 128 4.85 -10.83 -7.97
C GLY A 128 5.97 -11.72 -7.43
N SER A 129 7.12 -11.83 -8.11
CA SER A 129 8.29 -12.57 -7.61
C SER A 129 8.99 -11.81 -6.47
N ALA A 130 9.53 -12.52 -5.48
CA ALA A 130 10.19 -11.88 -4.35
C ALA A 130 11.50 -11.18 -4.76
N ARG A 131 11.64 -9.90 -4.42
CA ARG A 131 12.92 -9.15 -4.49
C ARG A 131 13.50 -8.83 -3.11
N SER A 132 12.72 -9.08 -2.08
CA SER A 132 13.07 -9.01 -0.67
C SER A 132 12.19 -9.99 0.11
N THR A 133 12.60 -10.32 1.33
CA THR A 133 11.82 -11.12 2.30
C THR A 133 11.56 -10.39 3.61
N GLY A 134 12.05 -9.15 3.73
CA GLY A 134 11.86 -8.28 4.90
C GLY A 134 10.91 -7.12 4.62
N ALA A 135 10.45 -6.46 5.68
CA ALA A 135 9.46 -5.37 5.62
C ALA A 135 10.08 -3.96 5.61
N ALA A 136 9.28 -2.97 5.22
CA ALA A 136 9.56 -1.54 5.35
C ALA A 136 8.39 -0.88 6.11
N PRO A 137 8.59 -0.51 7.41
CA PRO A 137 7.50 -0.25 8.36
C PRO A 137 6.49 0.84 7.98
N ASP A 138 6.91 1.83 7.20
CA ASP A 138 6.05 2.87 6.67
C ASP A 138 4.97 2.31 5.72
N GLY A 139 5.28 1.21 5.02
CA GLY A 139 4.30 0.42 4.29
C GLY A 139 3.17 -0.08 5.19
N GLU A 140 3.52 -0.79 6.28
CA GLU A 140 2.54 -1.30 7.26
C GLU A 140 1.71 -0.18 7.91
N GLU A 141 2.32 0.95 8.27
CA GLU A 141 1.64 2.11 8.85
C GLU A 141 0.53 2.64 7.91
N PHE A 142 0.86 2.83 6.64
CA PHE A 142 -0.10 3.30 5.64
C PHE A 142 -1.15 2.24 5.30
N PHE A 143 -0.79 0.95 5.23
CA PHE A 143 -1.76 -0.12 5.02
C PHE A 143 -2.81 -0.12 6.14
N ALA A 144 -2.37 -0.14 7.40
CA ALA A 144 -3.27 -0.13 8.54
C ALA A 144 -4.20 1.09 8.52
N MET A 145 -3.66 2.28 8.26
CA MET A 145 -4.47 3.51 8.22
C MET A 145 -5.47 3.51 7.05
N ALA A 146 -5.04 3.11 5.86
CA ALA A 146 -5.89 3.04 4.67
C ALA A 146 -7.01 2.01 4.84
N LEU A 147 -6.74 0.87 5.46
CA LEU A 147 -7.72 -0.16 5.79
C LEU A 147 -8.74 0.31 6.83
N TYR A 148 -8.33 1.04 7.88
CA TYR A 148 -9.29 1.66 8.79
C TYR A 148 -10.17 2.70 8.10
N PHE A 149 -9.62 3.50 7.19
CA PHE A 149 -10.43 4.41 6.39
C PHE A 149 -11.41 3.66 5.47
N ALA A 150 -10.99 2.55 4.86
CA ALA A 150 -11.84 1.73 4.00
C ALA A 150 -13.00 1.13 4.81
N ALA A 151 -12.71 0.58 5.99
CA ALA A 151 -13.72 0.07 6.92
C ALA A 151 -14.77 1.13 7.27
N ASN A 152 -14.33 2.34 7.59
CA ASN A 152 -15.23 3.43 7.99
C ASN A 152 -16.00 4.05 6.81
N ARG A 153 -15.46 3.99 5.58
CA ARG A 153 -16.11 4.53 4.37
C ARG A 153 -17.06 3.55 3.70
N TRP A 154 -16.69 2.28 3.66
CA TRP A 154 -17.37 1.27 2.84
C TRP A 154 -17.92 0.08 3.65
N GLY A 155 -17.68 0.04 4.96
CA GLY A 155 -17.96 -1.13 5.79
C GLY A 155 -16.94 -2.25 5.60
N ASN A 156 -17.07 -3.33 6.38
CA ASN A 156 -16.22 -4.51 6.25
C ASN A 156 -16.89 -5.57 5.39
N GLY A 157 -16.15 -6.13 4.44
CA GLY A 157 -16.54 -7.32 3.68
C GLY A 157 -16.15 -8.62 4.40
N THR A 158 -15.82 -9.64 3.62
CA THR A 158 -15.37 -10.95 4.11
C THR A 158 -13.93 -11.25 3.68
N GLY A 159 -13.27 -12.19 4.36
CA GLY A 159 -11.91 -12.62 4.00
C GLY A 159 -10.92 -11.45 4.10
N ILE A 160 -10.11 -11.25 3.05
CA ILE A 160 -9.16 -10.14 3.01
C ILE A 160 -9.85 -8.76 2.98
N TYR A 161 -11.14 -8.68 2.64
CA TYR A 161 -11.88 -7.42 2.59
C TYR A 161 -12.62 -7.09 3.89
N ASP A 162 -12.42 -7.87 4.95
CA ASP A 162 -12.70 -7.41 6.32
C ASP A 162 -11.60 -6.41 6.75
N TYR A 163 -11.70 -5.17 6.23
CA TYR A 163 -10.63 -4.19 6.30
C TYR A 163 -10.23 -3.86 7.73
N LYS A 164 -11.20 -3.73 8.66
CA LYS A 164 -10.89 -3.46 10.06
C LYS A 164 -10.13 -4.63 10.68
N ALA A 165 -10.55 -5.87 10.43
CA ALA A 165 -9.84 -7.02 10.98
C ALA A 165 -8.42 -7.13 10.43
N GLU A 166 -8.20 -6.83 9.15
CA GLU A 166 -6.87 -6.76 8.56
C GLU A 166 -6.01 -5.64 9.17
N ALA A 167 -6.57 -4.44 9.35
CA ALA A 167 -5.88 -3.33 10.01
C ALA A 167 -5.49 -3.67 11.46
N ASP A 168 -6.41 -4.26 12.22
CA ASP A 168 -6.18 -4.71 13.60
C ASP A 168 -5.04 -5.74 13.65
N ARG A 169 -4.99 -6.69 12.69
CA ARG A 169 -3.91 -7.69 12.58
C ARG A 169 -2.55 -7.02 12.35
N ILE A 170 -2.47 -6.07 11.42
CA ILE A 170 -1.23 -5.35 11.11
C ILE A 170 -0.72 -4.58 12.33
N LEU A 171 -1.57 -3.74 12.94
CA LEU A 171 -1.16 -2.96 14.11
C LEU A 171 -0.78 -3.84 15.31
N THR A 172 -1.52 -4.93 15.53
CA THR A 172 -1.19 -5.88 16.59
C THR A 172 0.17 -6.49 16.33
N ALA A 173 0.47 -6.90 15.09
CA ALA A 173 1.78 -7.42 14.74
C ALA A 173 2.88 -6.37 14.97
N MET A 174 2.72 -5.15 14.47
CA MET A 174 3.69 -4.06 14.65
C MET A 174 4.05 -3.81 16.13
N ARG A 175 3.06 -3.91 17.03
CA ARG A 175 3.26 -3.63 18.46
C ARG A 175 3.74 -4.84 19.27
N HIS A 176 3.25 -6.03 18.95
CA HIS A 176 3.37 -7.22 19.80
C HIS A 176 4.28 -8.31 19.22
N ARG A 177 4.95 -8.04 18.09
CA ARG A 177 5.87 -9.01 17.49
C ARG A 177 7.05 -9.32 18.41
N GLU A 178 7.16 -10.58 18.79
CA GLU A 178 8.33 -11.11 19.50
C GLU A 178 9.57 -11.13 18.60
N VAL A 179 10.75 -11.10 19.23
CA VAL A 179 12.02 -11.29 18.53
C VAL A 179 12.03 -12.68 17.90
N ARG A 180 12.20 -12.73 16.58
CA ARG A 180 12.38 -13.98 15.83
C ARG A 180 13.77 -13.99 15.20
N THR A 181 14.41 -15.14 15.26
CA THR A 181 15.68 -15.40 14.57
C THR A 181 15.47 -16.52 13.56
N GLY A 182 16.21 -16.46 12.46
CA GLY A 182 16.18 -17.46 11.41
C GLY A 182 17.46 -17.38 10.59
N THR A 183 17.78 -18.44 9.85
CA THR A 183 18.92 -18.46 8.95
C THR A 183 18.40 -18.42 7.50
N PRO A 184 18.84 -17.45 6.68
CA PRO A 184 18.44 -17.38 5.28
C PRO A 184 18.96 -18.61 4.49
N PRO A 185 18.38 -18.92 3.31
CA PRO A 185 17.39 -18.12 2.58
C PRO A 185 15.96 -18.27 3.10
N PHE A 186 15.20 -17.16 3.11
CA PHE A 186 13.80 -17.12 3.53
C PHE A 186 12.84 -17.18 2.33
N ARG A 187 11.57 -17.45 2.59
CA ARG A 187 10.47 -17.43 1.59
C ARG A 187 9.42 -16.39 1.96
N ILE A 188 8.56 -16.07 1.00
CA ILE A 188 7.34 -15.29 1.28
C ILE A 188 6.24 -16.23 1.75
N HIS A 189 5.86 -17.21 0.92
CA HIS A 189 4.87 -18.22 1.26
C HIS A 189 5.50 -19.60 1.53
N PRO A 190 4.85 -20.44 2.35
CA PRO A 190 5.25 -21.84 2.46
C PRO A 190 5.25 -22.52 1.09
N GLY A 191 6.34 -23.19 0.74
CA GLY A 191 6.49 -23.90 -0.53
C GLY A 191 7.08 -23.09 -1.69
N ASP A 192 7.25 -21.77 -1.53
CA ASP A 192 7.97 -20.96 -2.51
C ASP A 192 9.44 -21.40 -2.63
N ALA A 193 10.06 -21.04 -3.76
CA ALA A 193 11.51 -21.08 -3.85
C ALA A 193 12.11 -20.09 -2.83
N PRO A 194 13.16 -20.48 -2.07
CA PRO A 194 13.85 -19.54 -1.19
C PRO A 194 14.38 -18.35 -1.98
N PHE A 195 14.21 -17.15 -1.44
CA PHE A 195 14.74 -15.94 -2.03
C PHE A 195 16.27 -15.96 -1.96
N VAL A 196 16.90 -15.84 -3.12
CA VAL A 196 18.35 -15.72 -3.26
C VAL A 196 18.65 -14.30 -3.74
N PRO A 197 19.33 -13.47 -2.92
CA PRO A 197 19.75 -12.15 -3.36
C PRO A 197 20.60 -12.24 -4.62
N PRO A 198 20.39 -11.37 -5.62
CA PRO A 198 21.20 -11.39 -6.83
C PRO A 198 22.65 -10.99 -6.53
N ALA A 199 23.59 -11.54 -7.29
CA ALA A 199 25.02 -11.22 -7.16
C ALA A 199 25.34 -9.76 -7.54
N THR A 200 24.47 -9.14 -8.35
CA THR A 200 24.55 -7.74 -8.76
C THR A 200 23.26 -7.03 -8.37
N PRO A 201 23.29 -5.71 -8.10
CA PRO A 201 22.09 -4.93 -7.85
C PRO A 201 21.04 -5.10 -8.95
N TRP A 202 19.77 -5.06 -8.56
CA TRP A 202 18.66 -5.05 -9.51
C TRP A 202 18.82 -3.87 -10.49
N PRO A 203 18.48 -4.05 -11.79
CA PRO A 203 18.53 -2.97 -12.75
C PRO A 203 17.72 -1.76 -12.27
N SER A 204 18.35 -0.60 -12.23
CA SER A 204 17.73 0.67 -11.85
C SER A 204 18.40 1.80 -12.61
N ILE A 205 17.61 2.80 -13.02
CA ILE A 205 18.16 4.02 -13.64
C ILE A 205 19.08 4.77 -12.68
N ASN A 206 18.90 4.57 -11.36
CA ASN A 206 19.70 5.19 -10.31
C ASN A 206 21.07 4.54 -10.11
N ASN A 207 21.31 3.35 -10.67
CA ASN A 207 22.59 2.64 -10.52
C ASN A 207 23.73 3.26 -11.37
N ARG A 208 23.42 4.26 -12.21
CA ARG A 208 24.39 4.92 -13.09
C ARG A 208 24.99 6.21 -12.51
N ALA A 209 24.90 6.40 -11.19
CA ALA A 209 25.51 7.53 -10.49
C ALA A 209 27.02 7.34 -10.29
#